data_AF-A0A928TZL4-F1
#
_entry.id   AF-A0A928TZL4-F1
#
_cell.length_a   1.000
_cell.length_b   1.000
_cell.length_c   1.000
_cell.angle_alpha   90.00
_cell.angle_beta   90.00
_cell.angle_gamma   90.00
#
_symmetry.space_group_name_H-M   'P 1'
#
loop_
_entity.id
_entity.type
_entity.pdbx_description
1 polymer ?
#
loop_
_entity_poly.entity_id
_entity_poly.type
_entity_poly.pdbx_seq_one_letter_code
_entity_poly.pdbx_strand_id
1 'polypeptide(L)'
;MRDTFKAQLASLSIKGKEALQTELTYFDNQRHRMDYASYLQQGLPIASGVIEATCKTLVTQRMKCSGMRWSSPGGQAVLTLRSLVQSGRWQQAWCLIEAEFRIPVSIVKEQLVPESHKDTVSNVASWATVPFYINSAREYDSLPLVA
;
A
#
# COMPACT_ATOMS: atom_id res chain seq x y z
N MET A 1 -42.83 11.10 5.51
CA MET A 1 -41.80 10.06 5.26
C MET A 1 -42.01 8.79 6.10
N ARG A 2 -42.39 8.88 7.40
CA ARG A 2 -42.68 7.67 8.20
C ARG A 2 -43.95 6.93 7.76
N ASP A 3 -44.96 7.66 7.26
CA ASP A 3 -46.28 7.07 6.95
C ASP A 3 -46.29 6.28 5.63
N THR A 4 -45.47 6.67 4.66
CA THR A 4 -45.29 5.92 3.40
C THR A 4 -44.58 4.58 3.62
N PHE A 5 -43.64 4.52 4.56
CA PHE A 5 -42.95 3.27 4.94
C PHE A 5 -43.84 2.30 5.71
N LYS A 6 -44.72 2.81 6.58
CA LYS A 6 -45.71 1.98 7.29
C LYS A 6 -46.70 1.28 6.37
N ALA A 7 -47.03 1.88 5.22
CA ALA A 7 -47.87 1.25 4.22
C ALA A 7 -47.16 0.07 3.51
N GLN A 8 -45.87 0.20 3.18
CA GLN A 8 -45.06 -0.89 2.61
C GLN A 8 -44.78 -2.02 3.62
N LEU A 9 -44.78 -1.72 4.92
CA LEU A 9 -44.70 -2.70 6.00
C LEU A 9 -45.89 -3.68 5.99
N ALA A 10 -47.08 -3.24 5.58
CA ALA A 10 -48.28 -4.08 5.58
C ALA A 10 -48.17 -5.25 4.57
N SER A 11 -47.47 -5.05 3.45
CA SER A 11 -47.32 -6.04 2.38
C SER A 11 -46.13 -7.01 2.54
N LEU A 12 -45.31 -6.87 3.58
CA LEU A 12 -44.10 -7.68 3.77
C LEU A 12 -44.35 -8.97 4.57
N SER A 13 -43.60 -10.01 4.22
CA SER A 13 -43.47 -11.25 5.01
C SER A 13 -42.99 -10.97 6.44
N ILE A 14 -43.32 -11.86 7.38
CA ILE A 14 -42.92 -11.74 8.80
C ILE A 14 -41.40 -11.55 8.94
N LYS A 15 -40.58 -12.33 8.22
CA LYS A 15 -39.12 -12.17 8.20
C LYS A 15 -38.68 -10.80 7.65
N GLY A 16 -39.40 -10.27 6.65
CA GLY A 16 -39.14 -8.96 6.09
C GLY A 16 -39.46 -7.83 7.06
N LYS A 17 -40.51 -7.99 7.86
CA LYS A 17 -40.88 -7.04 8.93
C LYS A 17 -39.82 -7.00 10.04
N GLU A 18 -39.32 -8.17 10.47
CA GLU A 18 -38.26 -8.28 11.48
C GLU A 18 -36.94 -7.65 11.02
N ALA A 19 -36.50 -7.96 9.80
CA ALA A 19 -35.30 -7.36 9.23
C ALA A 19 -35.43 -5.83 9.11
N LEU A 20 -36.56 -5.35 8.60
CA LEU A 20 -36.80 -3.91 8.47
C LEU A 20 -36.84 -3.21 9.84
N GLN A 21 -37.45 -3.83 10.84
CA GLN A 21 -37.50 -3.26 12.20
C GLN A 21 -36.10 -3.21 12.83
N THR A 22 -35.25 -4.19 12.54
CA THR A 22 -33.84 -4.19 12.95
C THR A 22 -33.09 -3.03 12.32
N GLU A 23 -33.21 -2.84 11.01
CA GLU A 23 -32.58 -1.73 10.28
C GLU A 23 -33.09 -0.36 10.78
N LEU A 24 -34.40 -0.21 10.99
CA LEU A 24 -34.98 1.02 11.53
C LEU A 24 -34.42 1.34 12.92
N THR A 25 -34.30 0.33 13.78
CA THR A 25 -33.72 0.48 15.12
C THR A 25 -32.26 0.91 15.02
N TYR A 26 -31.50 0.32 14.10
CA TYR A 26 -30.12 0.72 13.83
C TYR A 26 -30.03 2.19 13.38
N PHE A 27 -30.86 2.59 12.41
CA PHE A 27 -30.87 3.96 11.90
C PHE A 27 -31.23 4.98 12.99
N ASP A 28 -32.19 4.64 13.86
CA ASP A 28 -32.61 5.54 14.93
C ASP A 28 -31.53 5.67 16.02
N ASN A 29 -30.91 4.56 16.42
CA ASN A 29 -29.79 4.55 17.36
C ASN A 29 -28.58 5.33 16.84
N GLN A 30 -28.29 5.20 15.54
CA GLN A 30 -27.11 5.77 14.91
C GLN A 30 -27.35 7.16 14.29
N ARG A 31 -28.56 7.72 14.43
CA ARG A 31 -28.97 9.01 13.86
C ARG A 31 -27.98 10.14 14.17
N HIS A 32 -27.39 10.13 15.36
CA HIS A 32 -26.38 11.11 15.80
C HIS A 32 -25.10 11.12 14.95
N ARG A 33 -24.82 10.06 14.18
CA ARG A 33 -23.65 9.95 13.27
C ARG A 33 -23.99 10.18 11.80
N MET A 34 -25.25 10.48 11.49
CA MET A 34 -25.75 10.65 10.12
C MET A 34 -25.98 12.10 9.75
N ASP A 35 -25.26 13.04 10.37
CA ASP A 35 -25.27 14.45 9.96
C ASP A 35 -24.42 14.65 8.69
N TYR A 36 -24.83 13.96 7.63
CA TYR A 36 -24.15 13.97 6.34
C TYR A 36 -24.16 15.35 5.70
N ALA A 37 -25.17 16.17 5.96
CA ALA A 37 -25.24 17.53 5.45
C ALA A 37 -24.11 18.40 6.03
N SER A 38 -23.90 18.35 7.34
CA SER A 38 -22.78 19.05 7.99
C SER A 38 -21.43 18.51 7.54
N TYR A 39 -21.30 17.18 7.38
CA TYR A 39 -20.05 16.57 6.90
C TYR A 39 -19.70 16.98 5.46
N LEU A 40 -20.69 17.09 4.57
CA LEU A 40 -20.50 17.61 3.21
C LEU A 40 -20.05 19.07 3.23
N GLN A 41 -20.68 19.91 4.07
CA GLN A 41 -20.30 21.32 4.22
C GLN A 41 -18.86 21.49 4.74
N GLN A 42 -18.41 20.57 5.61
CA GLN A 42 -17.05 20.53 6.13
C GLN A 42 -16.03 19.87 5.17
N GLY A 43 -16.47 19.38 4.01
CA GLY A 43 -15.62 18.68 3.05
C GLY A 43 -15.11 17.33 3.55
N LEU A 44 -15.78 16.72 4.54
CA LEU A 44 -15.40 15.42 5.09
C LEU A 44 -15.81 14.28 4.15
N PRO A 45 -14.98 13.23 4.02
CA PRO A 45 -15.33 12.06 3.22
C PRO A 45 -16.44 11.27 3.91
N ILE A 46 -17.58 11.12 3.23
CA ILE A 46 -18.75 10.38 3.74
C ILE A 46 -18.76 8.93 3.24
N ALA A 47 -18.07 8.66 2.14
CA ALA A 47 -18.01 7.34 1.54
C ALA A 47 -16.85 6.52 2.12
N SER A 48 -17.12 5.25 2.46
CA SER A 48 -16.11 4.27 2.85
C SER A 48 -15.21 3.83 1.69
N GLY A 49 -15.60 4.10 0.44
CA GLY A 49 -14.92 3.58 -0.75
C GLY A 49 -13.43 3.94 -0.83
N VAL A 50 -13.04 5.15 -0.45
CA VAL A 50 -11.61 5.56 -0.43
C VAL A 50 -10.83 4.76 0.62
N ILE A 51 -11.45 4.52 1.78
CA ILE A 51 -10.85 3.74 2.88
C ILE A 51 -10.75 2.26 2.50
N GLU A 52 -11.80 1.69 1.91
CA GLU A 52 -11.83 0.31 1.43
C GLU A 52 -10.82 0.08 0.31
N ALA A 53 -10.74 0.99 -0.65
CA ALA A 53 -9.75 0.96 -1.72
C ALA A 53 -8.33 1.00 -1.14
N THR A 54 -8.08 1.91 -0.19
CA THR A 54 -6.77 2.00 0.49
C THR A 54 -6.45 0.71 1.23
N CYS A 55 -7.38 0.13 1.99
CA CYS A 55 -7.16 -1.14 2.69
C CYS A 55 -6.87 -2.29 1.71
N LYS A 56 -7.55 -2.31 0.57
CA LYS A 56 -7.33 -3.30 -0.49
C LYS A 56 -5.93 -3.18 -1.09
N THR A 57 -5.48 -1.97 -1.44
CA THR A 57 -4.18 -1.76 -2.11
C THR A 57 -3.00 -1.80 -1.15
N LEU A 58 -3.15 -1.23 0.03
CA LEU A 58 -2.07 -1.05 0.98
C LEU A 58 -1.81 -2.37 1.74
N VAL A 59 -2.87 -2.97 2.29
CA VAL A 59 -2.78 -4.15 3.16
C VAL A 59 -2.99 -5.43 2.36
N THR A 60 -4.15 -5.58 1.71
CA THR A 60 -4.55 -6.87 1.15
C THR A 60 -3.62 -7.35 0.03
N GLN A 61 -3.23 -6.46 -0.88
CA GLN A 61 -2.32 -6.80 -1.98
C GLN A 61 -0.94 -7.30 -1.54
N ARG A 62 -0.51 -7.06 -0.29
CA ARG A 62 0.83 -7.45 0.18
C ARG A 62 0.83 -8.38 1.37
N MET A 63 -0.20 -8.35 2.20
CA MET A 63 -0.25 -9.15 3.43
C MET A 63 -1.02 -10.45 3.26
N LYS A 64 -1.90 -10.55 2.25
CA LYS A 64 -2.80 -11.70 2.07
C LYS A 64 -2.42 -12.62 0.90
N CYS A 65 -1.25 -12.48 0.29
CA CYS A 65 -0.88 -13.40 -0.79
C CYS A 65 -0.41 -14.76 -0.23
N SER A 66 -0.47 -15.78 -1.09
CA SER A 66 -0.07 -17.15 -0.73
C SER A 66 1.39 -17.21 -0.26
N GLY A 67 1.64 -18.02 0.77
CA GLY A 67 2.99 -18.24 1.33
C GLY A 67 3.55 -17.10 2.17
N MET A 68 2.81 -15.99 2.36
CA MET A 68 3.29 -14.85 3.12
C MET A 68 3.13 -15.07 4.63
N ARG A 69 4.23 -14.94 5.36
CA ARG A 69 4.27 -14.99 6.81
C ARG A 69 5.02 -13.76 7.31
N TRP A 70 4.43 -13.07 8.27
CA TRP A 70 4.96 -11.83 8.80
C TRP A 70 5.02 -11.93 10.32
N SER A 71 6.12 -11.48 10.90
CA SER A 71 6.11 -11.07 12.30
C SER A 71 5.31 -9.77 12.43
N SER A 72 4.68 -9.52 13.57
CA SER A 72 3.99 -8.25 13.83
C SER A 72 4.85 -7.01 13.52
N PRO A 73 6.11 -6.90 14.01
CA PRO A 73 6.95 -5.75 13.66
C PRO A 73 7.35 -5.72 12.18
N GLY A 74 7.60 -6.87 11.55
CA GLY A 74 7.97 -6.94 10.13
C GLY A 74 6.84 -6.53 9.20
N GLY A 75 5.61 -6.97 9.49
CA GLY A 75 4.41 -6.55 8.77
C GLY A 75 4.18 -5.06 8.89
N GLN A 76 4.28 -4.50 10.10
CA GLN A 76 4.13 -3.06 10.33
C GLN A 76 5.16 -2.24 9.55
N ALA A 77 6.44 -2.63 9.57
CA ALA A 77 7.49 -1.93 8.84
C ALA A 77 7.19 -1.87 7.33
N VAL A 78 6.74 -2.98 6.74
CA VAL A 78 6.35 -3.03 5.32
C VAL A 78 5.13 -2.18 5.02
N LEU A 79 4.10 -2.18 5.88
CA LEU A 79 2.93 -1.31 5.70
C LEU A 79 3.30 0.16 5.78
N THR A 80 4.17 0.55 6.72
CA THR A 80 4.68 1.92 6.85
C THR A 80 5.43 2.35 5.60
N LEU A 81 6.32 1.51 5.07
CA LEU A 81 7.03 1.82 3.84
C LEU A 81 6.06 1.99 2.65
N ARG A 82 5.10 1.08 2.51
CA ARG A 82 4.09 1.14 1.44
C ARG A 82 3.18 2.36 1.56
N SER A 83 2.79 2.75 2.78
CA SER A 83 1.94 3.93 2.99
C SER A 83 2.66 5.21 2.59
N LEU A 84 3.96 5.33 2.86
CA LEU A 84 4.79 6.46 2.43
C LEU A 84 4.88 6.56 0.91
N VAL A 85 5.07 5.44 0.23
CA VAL A 85 5.10 5.39 -1.23
C VAL A 85 3.74 5.74 -1.83
N GLN A 86 2.67 5.11 -1.35
CA GLN A 86 1.32 5.30 -1.90
C GLN A 86 0.74 6.70 -1.64
N SER A 87 1.16 7.36 -0.55
CA SER A 87 0.78 8.73 -0.25
C SER A 87 1.63 9.79 -0.96
N GLY A 88 2.66 9.39 -1.72
CA GLY A 88 3.59 10.32 -2.37
C GLY A 88 4.52 11.05 -1.39
N ARG A 89 4.68 10.54 -0.17
CA ARG A 89 5.47 11.14 0.91
C ARG A 89 6.83 10.49 1.09
N TRP A 90 7.23 9.65 0.13
CA TRP A 90 8.47 8.89 0.19
C TRP A 90 9.70 9.79 0.33
N GLN A 91 9.79 10.85 -0.46
CA GLN A 91 10.94 11.76 -0.47
C GLN A 91 11.13 12.43 0.89
N GLN A 92 10.04 12.91 1.49
CA GLN A 92 10.07 13.56 2.81
C GLN A 92 10.51 12.58 3.90
N ALA A 93 9.98 11.35 3.86
CA ALA A 93 10.38 10.32 4.80
C ALA A 93 11.83 9.85 4.59
N TRP A 94 12.28 9.78 3.34
CA TRP A 94 13.65 9.39 3.00
C TRP A 94 14.67 10.37 3.58
N CYS A 95 14.42 11.68 3.47
CA CYS A 95 15.29 12.70 4.08
C CYS A 95 15.45 12.50 5.59
N LEU A 96 14.40 12.07 6.29
CA LEU A 96 14.46 11.77 7.72
C LEU A 96 15.25 10.49 8.01
N ILE A 97 15.03 9.44 7.20
CA ILE A 97 15.72 8.16 7.36
C ILE A 97 17.22 8.32 7.08
N GLU A 98 17.60 9.05 6.03
CA GLU A 98 19.00 9.30 5.66
C GLU A 98 19.75 10.12 6.73
N ALA A 99 19.06 11.05 7.38
CA ALA A 99 19.65 11.83 8.48
C ALA A 99 20.00 10.95 9.68
N GLU A 100 19.14 9.97 9.98
CA GLU A 100 19.26 9.10 11.16
C GLU A 100 20.16 7.88 10.91
N PHE A 101 20.02 7.21 9.76
CA PHE A 101 20.70 5.97 9.44
C PHE A 101 21.94 6.19 8.58
N ARG A 102 23.00 6.70 9.20
CA ARG A 102 24.34 6.76 8.59
C ARG A 102 25.25 5.68 9.15
N ILE A 103 25.35 4.57 8.43
CA ILE A 103 26.37 3.55 8.69
C ILE A 103 27.51 3.78 7.69
N PRO A 104 28.76 4.02 8.14
CA PRO A 104 29.89 4.12 7.23
C PRO A 104 30.12 2.76 6.56
N VAL A 105 29.96 2.72 5.23
CA VAL A 105 30.27 1.53 4.43
C VAL A 105 31.65 1.72 3.80
N SER A 106 32.62 0.93 4.23
CA SER A 106 33.93 0.84 3.59
C SER A 106 33.84 -0.08 2.39
N ILE A 107 33.78 0.49 1.19
CA ILE A 107 33.89 -0.26 -0.07
C ILE A 107 35.33 -0.76 -0.17
N VAL A 108 35.52 -2.08 -0.12
CA VAL A 108 36.82 -2.68 -0.44
C VAL A 108 37.07 -2.40 -1.92
N LYS A 109 38.01 -1.49 -2.23
CA LYS A 109 38.49 -1.32 -3.60
C LYS A 109 39.10 -2.64 -4.05
N GLU A 110 38.58 -3.16 -5.14
CA GLU A 110 39.08 -4.35 -5.82
C GLU A 110 40.61 -4.29 -5.93
N GLN A 111 41.28 -5.24 -5.28
CA GLN A 111 42.74 -5.32 -5.35
C GLN A 111 43.10 -5.71 -6.78
N LEU A 112 43.85 -4.84 -7.47
CA LEU A 112 44.47 -5.16 -8.75
C LEU A 112 45.31 -6.44 -8.59
N VAL A 113 44.84 -7.53 -9.18
CA VAL A 113 45.61 -8.77 -9.30
C VAL A 113 46.85 -8.47 -10.16
N PRO A 114 48.08 -8.74 -9.68
CA PRO A 114 49.28 -8.48 -10.47
C PRO A 114 49.31 -9.30 -11.75
N GLU A 115 49.75 -8.65 -12.83
CA GLU A 115 49.70 -9.05 -14.24
C GLU A 115 50.43 -10.36 -14.64
N SER A 116 50.90 -11.19 -13.69
CA SER A 116 51.93 -12.21 -13.95
C SER A 116 51.43 -13.62 -14.32
N HIS A 117 50.18 -13.80 -14.73
CA HIS A 117 49.72 -15.12 -15.19
C HIS A 117 48.61 -14.99 -16.26
N LYS A 118 48.94 -14.33 -17.39
CA LYS A 118 48.06 -14.34 -18.58
C LYS A 118 48.19 -15.59 -19.44
N ASP A 119 49.12 -16.49 -19.12
CA ASP A 119 49.30 -17.73 -19.86
C ASP A 119 48.79 -18.89 -19.01
N THR A 120 47.77 -19.60 -19.50
CA THR A 120 47.12 -20.82 -18.96
C THR A 120 45.70 -20.63 -18.44
N VAL A 121 44.78 -20.03 -19.21
CA VAL A 121 43.37 -20.47 -19.26
C VAL A 121 42.67 -19.88 -20.51
N SER A 122 43.13 -20.27 -21.70
CA SER A 122 42.32 -20.16 -22.93
C SER A 122 41.26 -21.26 -23.04
N ASN A 123 40.89 -21.94 -21.94
CA ASN A 123 40.01 -23.11 -22.00
C ASN A 123 38.99 -23.24 -20.85
N VAL A 124 38.42 -22.13 -20.37
CA VAL A 124 37.22 -22.16 -19.50
C VAL A 124 36.21 -21.09 -19.93
N ALA A 125 36.02 -20.90 -21.23
CA ALA A 125 35.00 -20.02 -21.79
C ALA A 125 33.72 -20.81 -22.16
N SER A 126 33.12 -21.53 -21.19
CA SER A 126 31.92 -22.35 -21.47
C SER A 126 30.79 -22.31 -20.44
N TRP A 127 30.88 -21.60 -19.31
CA TRP A 127 29.75 -21.62 -18.34
C TRP A 127 29.37 -20.30 -17.67
N ALA A 128 30.02 -19.17 -17.95
CA ALA A 128 29.68 -17.89 -17.32
C ALA A 128 28.90 -16.94 -18.25
N THR A 129 27.72 -17.38 -18.70
CA THR A 129 26.69 -16.46 -19.23
C THR A 129 25.53 -16.43 -18.24
N VAL A 130 25.68 -15.63 -17.19
CA VAL A 130 24.54 -15.11 -16.42
C VAL A 130 24.70 -13.59 -16.39
N PRO A 131 23.84 -12.82 -17.08
CA PRO A 131 23.94 -11.35 -17.06
C PRO A 131 23.56 -10.82 -15.68
N PHE A 132 24.56 -10.51 -14.87
CA PHE A 132 24.39 -9.69 -13.68
C PHE A 132 24.30 -8.22 -14.12
N TYR A 133 23.07 -7.71 -14.26
CA TYR A 133 22.79 -6.32 -14.58
C TYR A 133 23.08 -5.44 -13.35
N ILE A 134 24.31 -4.98 -13.19
CA ILE A 134 24.57 -3.72 -12.47
C ILE A 134 24.39 -2.62 -13.51
N ASN A 135 23.25 -1.94 -13.49
CA ASN A 135 23.11 -0.67 -14.19
C ASN A 135 23.37 0.45 -13.18
N SER A 136 24.52 1.10 -13.39
CA SER A 136 24.91 2.36 -12.79
C SER A 136 23.84 3.44 -13.00
N ALA A 137 23.80 4.38 -12.05
CA ALA A 137 23.16 5.69 -12.14
C ALA A 137 22.79 6.15 -13.56
N ARG A 138 21.48 6.27 -13.82
CA ARG A 138 20.92 7.12 -14.87
C ARG A 138 19.70 7.84 -14.29
N GLU A 139 19.88 9.13 -14.08
CA GLU A 139 18.94 10.21 -14.42
C GLU A 139 17.44 9.85 -14.31
N TYR A 140 16.83 10.23 -13.18
CA TYR A 140 15.39 10.45 -13.06
C TYR A 140 15.05 11.92 -13.34
N ASP A 141 15.52 12.46 -14.47
CA ASP A 141 15.02 13.72 -14.99
C ASP A 141 14.37 13.47 -16.34
N SER A 142 13.11 13.90 -16.45
CA SER A 142 12.22 13.86 -17.62
C SER A 142 11.55 12.52 -17.97
N LEU A 143 10.38 12.29 -17.38
CA LEU A 143 9.28 11.63 -18.09
C LEU A 143 8.13 12.63 -18.25
N PRO A 144 7.60 12.85 -19.46
CA PRO A 144 6.53 13.79 -19.69
C PRO A 144 5.21 13.23 -19.15
N LEU A 145 4.46 14.10 -18.46
CA LEU A 145 3.03 13.94 -18.27
C LEU A 145 2.37 13.87 -19.66
N VAL A 146 1.67 12.78 -19.96
CA VAL A 146 0.71 12.74 -21.06
C VAL A 146 -0.63 12.25 -20.50
N ALA A 147 -1.56 13.21 -20.54
CA ALA A 147 -3.03 13.19 -20.59
C ALA A 147 -3.80 11.93 -20.20
#